data_AF-A0A6A5WGJ1-F1
#
_entry.id   AF-A0A6A5WGJ1-F1
#
_cell.length_a   1.000
_cell.length_b   1.000
_cell.length_c   1.000
_cell.angle_alpha   90.00
_cell.angle_beta   90.00
_cell.angle_gamma   90.00
#
_symmetry.space_group_name_H-M   'P 1'
#
loop_
_entity.id
_entity.type
_entity.pdbx_description
1 polymer ?
#
loop_
_entity_poly.entity_id
_entity_poly.type
_entity_poly.pdbx_seq_one_letter_code
_entity_poly.pdbx_strand_id
1 'polypeptide(L)'
;MIPRYWDLPWNNYNYSYVEVAVKAGYATLAIDRLGIGNSSHGDPFNTVQAQAEVEALNAVTTKLRQGNIPEIKRTFKKVIHVGHSFGSVQSYWLSALYPNNTDGLVLTGWSASGSFLPNIVIGWNLHSARLNQPLRFGSPTNAGLLKTFRDWSSGDTLIRGVQSLLKKVGVAISSQDTWNAIATTEVFDLITVYNTSVVQLNYPSGYLTWSDLTAEQFAFLHYGRYDVGLALAGEATKQPVTVGELFTIGSSPSETGFGGPVFVITGETDLPFCGGDCFVASGAAASIPAEAEALFLNASAFEAYIQPNTAHGINFHYNATASYQVVQNWLGAHGLAA
;
A
#
# COMPACT_ATOMS: atom_id res chain seq x y z
N MET A 1 4.30 2.80 15.24
CA MET A 1 4.94 3.17 13.97
C MET A 1 3.82 3.41 12.98
N ILE A 2 3.86 4.48 12.18
CA ILE A 2 2.75 4.82 11.27
C ILE A 2 2.91 4.02 9.96
N PRO A 3 1.82 3.45 9.40
CA PRO A 3 1.85 2.85 8.08
C PRO A 3 2.41 3.82 7.03
N ARG A 4 3.57 3.48 6.47
CA ARG A 4 4.38 4.44 5.69
C ARG A 4 3.70 4.94 4.41
N TYR A 5 2.79 4.16 3.82
CA TYR A 5 2.06 4.57 2.63
C TYR A 5 1.25 5.86 2.84
N TRP A 6 0.64 6.02 4.02
CA TRP A 6 -0.23 7.15 4.33
C TRP A 6 0.51 8.37 4.87
N ASP A 7 1.72 8.16 5.39
CA ASP A 7 2.54 9.21 6.01
C ASP A 7 4.00 9.13 5.54
N LEU A 8 4.22 9.43 4.26
CA LEU A 8 5.54 9.38 3.63
C LEU A 8 6.40 10.59 4.07
N PRO A 9 7.50 10.38 4.82
CA PRO A 9 8.38 11.47 5.27
C PRO A 9 9.37 11.88 4.17
N TRP A 10 8.89 12.04 2.94
CA TRP A 10 9.69 12.39 1.77
C TRP A 10 9.47 13.85 1.38
N ASN A 11 10.57 14.54 1.04
CA ASN A 11 10.56 15.95 0.63
C ASN A 11 9.71 16.83 1.58
N ASN A 12 10.04 16.81 2.88
CA ASN A 12 9.30 17.51 3.93
C ASN A 12 7.80 17.16 3.97
N TYR A 13 7.49 15.86 3.90
CA TYR A 13 6.14 15.31 3.97
C TYR A 13 5.19 15.77 2.85
N ASN A 14 5.73 16.15 1.68
CA ASN A 14 4.90 16.55 0.54
C ASN A 14 4.04 15.40 -0.03
N TYR A 15 4.35 14.16 0.35
CA TYR A 15 3.65 12.94 -0.07
C TYR A 15 2.87 12.29 1.10
N SER A 16 2.69 13.00 2.21
CA SER A 16 1.92 12.51 3.35
C SER A 16 0.46 12.94 3.24
N TYR A 17 -0.42 11.96 2.98
CA TYR A 17 -1.87 12.16 3.07
C TYR A 17 -2.28 12.56 4.49
N VAL A 18 -1.65 11.94 5.50
CA VAL A 18 -1.90 12.24 6.92
C VAL A 18 -1.66 13.73 7.23
N GLU A 19 -0.55 14.30 6.78
CA GLU A 19 -0.24 15.72 7.00
C GLU A 19 -1.28 16.65 6.35
N VAL A 20 -1.77 16.31 5.16
CA VAL A 20 -2.82 17.10 4.49
C VAL A 20 -4.15 17.00 5.22
N ALA A 21 -4.56 15.79 5.64
CA ALA A 21 -5.78 15.58 6.39
C ALA A 21 -5.74 16.29 7.76
N VAL A 22 -4.63 16.19 8.49
CA VAL A 22 -4.45 16.89 9.78
C VAL A 22 -4.49 18.41 9.61
N LYS A 23 -3.84 18.97 8.58
CA LYS A 23 -3.92 20.41 8.26
C LYS A 23 -5.33 20.88 7.94
N ALA A 24 -6.15 20.01 7.36
CA ALA A 24 -7.57 20.28 7.10
C ALA A 24 -8.47 20.06 8.33
N GLY A 25 -7.91 19.72 9.49
CA GLY A 25 -8.64 19.60 10.77
C GLY A 25 -9.02 18.17 11.17
N TYR A 26 -8.73 17.17 10.33
CA TYR A 26 -9.10 15.79 10.60
C TYR A 26 -8.18 15.15 11.66
N ALA A 27 -8.75 14.26 12.47
CA ALA A 27 -7.95 13.27 13.18
C ALA A 27 -7.76 12.04 12.29
N THR A 28 -6.53 11.54 12.20
CA THR A 28 -6.20 10.37 11.39
C THR A 28 -5.79 9.19 12.26
N LEU A 29 -6.26 7.99 11.91
CA LEU A 29 -5.78 6.73 12.49
C LEU A 29 -5.37 5.82 11.34
N ALA A 30 -4.06 5.67 11.13
CA ALA A 30 -3.50 4.71 10.19
C ALA A 30 -3.10 3.44 10.95
N ILE A 31 -3.48 2.26 10.42
CA ILE A 31 -3.26 0.96 11.06
C ILE A 31 -2.26 0.11 10.30
N ASP A 32 -1.36 -0.56 11.03
CA ASP A 32 -0.67 -1.72 10.48
C ASP A 32 -1.69 -2.87 10.49
N ARG A 33 -1.95 -3.47 9.33
CA ARG A 33 -2.88 -4.60 9.20
C ARG A 33 -2.40 -5.81 10.00
N LEU A 34 -3.32 -6.71 10.34
CA LEU A 34 -2.95 -8.00 10.93
C LEU A 34 -1.94 -8.69 10.01
N GLY A 35 -0.83 -9.18 10.57
CA GLY A 35 0.23 -9.82 9.79
C GLY A 35 1.37 -8.90 9.33
N ILE A 36 1.27 -7.57 9.49
CA ILE A 36 2.35 -6.65 9.06
C ILE A 36 2.73 -5.62 10.11
N GLY A 37 3.91 -5.01 9.93
CA GLY A 37 4.38 -3.90 10.75
C GLY A 37 4.48 -4.25 12.23
N ASN A 38 3.86 -3.43 13.08
CA ASN A 38 3.83 -3.63 14.53
C ASN A 38 2.61 -4.41 15.03
N SER A 39 1.74 -4.85 14.13
CA SER A 39 0.57 -5.66 14.49
C SER A 39 0.97 -7.11 14.80
N SER A 40 0.01 -7.86 15.34
CA SER A 40 0.23 -9.29 15.59
C SER A 40 0.49 -10.05 14.29
N HIS A 41 1.40 -11.02 14.36
CA HIS A 41 1.79 -11.87 13.24
C HIS A 41 1.24 -13.28 13.47
N GLY A 42 0.35 -13.73 12.56
CA GLY A 42 -0.30 -15.04 12.65
C GLY A 42 0.23 -16.06 11.64
N ASP A 43 -0.35 -17.25 11.65
CA ASP A 43 -0.12 -18.24 10.59
C ASP A 43 -0.59 -17.70 9.23
N PRO A 44 0.28 -17.65 8.21
CA PRO A 44 -0.03 -17.00 6.94
C PRO A 44 -0.99 -17.80 6.05
N PHE A 45 -1.32 -19.04 6.39
CA PHE A 45 -2.23 -19.87 5.60
C PHE A 45 -3.63 -19.92 6.21
N ASN A 46 -3.73 -19.95 7.53
CA ASN A 46 -4.96 -20.25 8.25
C ASN A 46 -5.48 -19.09 9.11
N THR A 47 -4.61 -18.19 9.59
CA THR A 47 -5.02 -17.10 10.50
C THR A 47 -5.11 -15.76 9.78
N VAL A 48 -4.06 -15.38 9.05
CA VAL A 48 -4.01 -14.08 8.36
C VAL A 48 -4.68 -14.24 7.01
N GLN A 49 -5.98 -13.95 6.98
CA GLN A 49 -6.86 -14.00 5.80
C GLN A 49 -7.60 -12.67 5.67
N ALA A 50 -8.08 -12.35 4.46
CA ALA A 50 -8.78 -11.09 4.18
C ALA A 50 -9.98 -10.86 5.11
N GLN A 51 -10.75 -11.91 5.41
CA GLN A 51 -11.89 -11.85 6.33
C GLN A 51 -11.46 -11.49 7.76
N ALA A 52 -10.38 -12.10 8.25
CA ALA A 52 -9.88 -11.86 9.61
C ALA A 52 -9.44 -10.40 9.78
N GLU A 53 -8.89 -9.81 8.72
CA GLU A 53 -8.51 -8.41 8.71
C GLU A 53 -9.72 -7.45 8.64
N VAL A 54 -10.79 -7.81 7.92
CA VAL A 54 -12.04 -7.05 7.93
C VAL A 54 -12.66 -7.05 9.33
N GLU A 55 -12.61 -8.18 10.04
CA GLU A 55 -13.04 -8.24 11.44
C GLU A 55 -12.14 -7.44 12.37
N ALA A 56 -10.83 -7.46 12.16
CA ALA A 56 -9.90 -6.59 12.90
C ALA A 56 -10.20 -5.10 12.65
N LEU A 57 -10.44 -4.71 11.40
CA LEU A 57 -10.84 -3.35 11.03
C LEU A 57 -12.15 -2.96 11.72
N ASN A 58 -13.17 -3.83 11.68
CA ASN A 58 -14.44 -3.63 12.37
C ASN A 58 -14.26 -3.44 13.89
N ALA A 59 -13.41 -4.25 14.52
CA ALA A 59 -13.13 -4.17 15.95
C ALA A 59 -12.42 -2.86 16.33
N VAL A 60 -11.42 -2.44 15.54
CA VAL A 60 -10.72 -1.16 15.74
C VAL A 60 -11.68 0.01 15.58
N THR A 61 -12.47 0.04 14.51
CA THR A 61 -13.45 1.09 14.24
C THR A 61 -14.51 1.15 15.34
N THR A 62 -15.04 0.01 15.78
CA THR A 62 -16.01 -0.05 16.89
C THR A 62 -15.42 0.51 18.18
N LYS A 63 -14.19 0.13 18.53
CA LYS A 63 -13.49 0.66 19.70
C LYS A 63 -13.24 2.16 19.59
N LEU A 64 -12.88 2.66 18.40
CA LEU A 64 -12.66 4.09 18.15
C LEU A 64 -13.95 4.90 18.37
N ARG A 65 -15.08 4.45 17.82
CA ARG A 65 -16.39 5.10 18.00
C ARG A 65 -16.83 5.11 19.46
N GLN A 66 -16.59 4.01 20.17
CA GLN A 66 -16.93 3.87 21.59
C GLN A 66 -15.96 4.60 22.54
N GLY A 67 -14.80 5.07 22.05
CA GLY A 67 -13.75 5.67 22.90
C GLY A 67 -13.03 4.63 23.77
N ASN A 68 -12.99 3.39 23.31
CA ASN A 68 -12.44 2.23 24.02
C ASN A 68 -11.01 1.89 23.60
N ILE A 69 -10.31 2.82 22.93
CA ILE A 69 -8.87 2.72 22.64
C ILE A 69 -8.14 3.52 23.73
N PRO A 70 -7.43 2.87 24.68
CA PRO A 70 -6.86 3.52 25.86
C PRO A 70 -5.96 4.74 25.55
N GLU A 71 -5.23 4.67 24.44
CA GLU A 71 -4.31 5.71 23.99
C GLU A 71 -5.03 6.93 23.37
N ILE A 72 -6.29 6.76 22.95
CA ILE A 72 -7.09 7.79 22.28
C ILE A 72 -8.17 8.29 23.21
N LYS A 73 -7.93 9.46 23.82
CA LYS A 73 -8.81 10.07 24.84
C LYS A 73 -10.07 10.76 24.26
N ARG A 74 -10.41 10.53 23.00
CA ARG A 74 -11.54 11.14 22.31
C ARG A 74 -12.42 10.07 21.67
N THR A 75 -13.73 10.34 21.64
CA THR A 75 -14.70 9.57 20.86
C THR A 75 -14.94 10.25 19.52
N PHE A 76 -15.20 9.45 18.49
CA PHE A 76 -15.46 9.95 17.14
C PHE A 76 -16.87 9.55 16.71
N LYS A 77 -17.73 10.55 16.48
CA LYS A 77 -19.10 10.33 15.99
C LYS A 77 -19.17 10.07 14.49
N LYS A 78 -18.20 10.59 13.75
CA LYS A 78 -18.00 10.35 12.32
C LYS A 78 -16.67 9.64 12.12
N VAL A 79 -16.67 8.54 11.38
CA VAL A 79 -15.48 7.79 10.99
C VAL A 79 -15.57 7.51 9.50
N ILE A 80 -14.57 7.94 8.76
CA ILE A 80 -14.46 7.76 7.30
C ILE A 80 -13.39 6.71 7.06
N HIS A 81 -13.68 5.70 6.24
CA HIS A 81 -12.67 4.74 5.84
C HIS A 81 -12.03 5.19 4.53
N VAL A 82 -10.72 5.42 4.59
CA VAL A 82 -9.88 5.74 3.44
C VAL A 82 -8.98 4.53 3.20
N GLY A 83 -9.27 3.79 2.14
CA GLY A 83 -8.56 2.58 1.75
C GLY A 83 -7.62 2.84 0.58
N HIS A 84 -6.59 1.99 0.46
CA HIS A 84 -5.79 1.91 -0.75
C HIS A 84 -5.65 0.46 -1.19
N SER A 85 -5.92 0.16 -2.46
CA SER A 85 -5.76 -1.19 -3.03
C SER A 85 -6.49 -2.23 -2.20
N PHE A 86 -5.79 -3.22 -1.64
CA PHE A 86 -6.38 -4.21 -0.72
C PHE A 86 -7.05 -3.57 0.51
N GLY A 87 -6.57 -2.42 1.01
CA GLY A 87 -7.26 -1.65 2.04
C GLY A 87 -8.60 -1.06 1.58
N SER A 88 -8.75 -0.76 0.29
CA SER A 88 -10.04 -0.36 -0.31
C SER A 88 -10.99 -1.56 -0.42
N VAL A 89 -10.48 -2.73 -0.82
CA VAL A 89 -11.26 -3.99 -0.78
C VAL A 89 -11.79 -4.25 0.63
N GLN A 90 -10.94 -4.08 1.65
CA GLN A 90 -11.35 -4.24 3.06
C GLN A 90 -12.37 -3.21 3.51
N SER A 91 -12.23 -1.95 3.07
CA SER A 91 -13.16 -0.87 3.43
C SER A 91 -14.53 -1.08 2.79
N TYR A 92 -14.57 -1.53 1.53
CA TYR A 92 -15.79 -1.96 0.84
C TYR A 92 -16.42 -3.19 1.53
N TRP A 93 -15.62 -4.19 1.86
CA TRP A 93 -16.10 -5.39 2.54
C TRP A 93 -16.67 -5.06 3.92
N LEU A 94 -16.01 -4.19 4.68
CA LEU A 94 -16.51 -3.67 5.95
C LEU A 94 -17.87 -3.00 5.76
N SER A 95 -18.06 -2.17 4.72
CA SER A 95 -19.34 -1.49 4.48
C SER A 95 -20.46 -2.47 4.10
N ALA A 96 -20.13 -3.59 3.45
CA ALA A 96 -21.09 -4.65 3.15
C ALA A 96 -21.56 -5.40 4.40
N LEU A 97 -20.64 -5.74 5.32
CA LEU A 97 -20.98 -6.50 6.53
C LEU A 97 -21.49 -5.61 7.68
N TYR A 98 -20.94 -4.41 7.80
CA TYR A 98 -21.15 -3.49 8.92
C TYR A 98 -21.43 -2.07 8.40
N PRO A 99 -22.51 -1.86 7.61
CA PRO A 99 -22.78 -0.59 6.93
C PRO A 99 -22.88 0.63 7.86
N ASN A 100 -23.19 0.43 9.14
CA ASN A 100 -23.30 1.51 10.13
C ASN A 100 -21.96 1.88 10.80
N ASN A 101 -20.87 1.18 10.50
CA ASN A 101 -19.58 1.41 11.16
C ASN A 101 -18.72 2.47 10.45
N THR A 102 -19.10 2.86 9.24
CA THR A 102 -18.48 3.94 8.47
C THR A 102 -19.51 5.02 8.13
N ASP A 103 -19.08 6.28 8.05
CA ASP A 103 -19.91 7.42 7.66
C ASP A 103 -19.60 7.89 6.22
N GLY A 104 -18.54 7.37 5.61
CA GLY A 104 -18.14 7.63 4.23
C GLY A 104 -17.01 6.72 3.78
N LEU A 105 -16.92 6.48 2.47
CA LEU A 105 -15.87 5.65 1.88
C LEU A 105 -15.05 6.45 0.87
N VAL A 106 -13.73 6.38 1.01
CA VAL A 106 -12.78 6.83 -0.01
C VAL A 106 -11.93 5.63 -0.41
N LEU A 107 -12.23 5.05 -1.55
CA LEU A 107 -11.59 3.84 -2.08
C LEU A 107 -10.55 4.24 -3.11
N THR A 108 -9.29 4.28 -2.70
CA THR A 108 -8.18 4.70 -3.58
C THR A 108 -7.54 3.49 -4.27
N GLY A 109 -7.09 3.65 -5.51
CA GLY A 109 -6.47 2.58 -6.31
C GLY A 109 -7.34 1.32 -6.34
N TRP A 110 -8.64 1.47 -6.59
CA TRP A 110 -9.63 0.40 -6.53
C TRP A 110 -10.73 0.60 -7.58
N SER A 111 -11.23 -0.51 -8.12
CA SER A 111 -12.45 -0.58 -8.91
C SER A 111 -13.18 -1.89 -8.59
N ALA A 112 -14.38 -2.07 -9.15
CA ALA A 112 -15.10 -3.34 -9.08
C ALA A 112 -14.43 -4.47 -9.89
N SER A 113 -13.45 -4.16 -10.75
CA SER A 113 -12.80 -5.13 -11.60
C SER A 113 -11.68 -5.89 -10.88
N GLY A 114 -11.89 -7.19 -10.67
CA GLY A 114 -10.85 -8.11 -10.16
C GLY A 114 -10.03 -8.80 -11.26
N SER A 115 -10.29 -8.50 -12.53
CA SER A 115 -9.79 -9.29 -13.67
C SER A 115 -8.27 -9.22 -13.87
N PHE A 116 -7.61 -8.18 -13.35
CA PHE A 116 -6.18 -7.95 -13.57
C PHE A 116 -5.29 -8.44 -12.43
N LEU A 117 -5.87 -8.85 -11.29
CA LEU A 117 -5.12 -9.36 -10.15
C LEU A 117 -4.16 -10.51 -10.50
N PRO A 118 -4.52 -11.50 -11.35
CA PRO A 118 -3.57 -12.53 -11.78
C PRO A 118 -2.33 -11.98 -12.50
N ASN A 119 -2.50 -10.96 -13.35
CA ASN A 119 -1.39 -10.33 -14.07
C ASN A 119 -0.42 -9.63 -13.10
N ILE A 120 -0.96 -9.03 -12.03
CA ILE A 120 -0.16 -8.40 -10.99
C ILE A 120 0.60 -9.44 -10.18
N VAL A 121 -0.05 -10.54 -9.77
CA VAL A 121 0.62 -11.61 -9.02
C VAL A 121 1.78 -12.21 -9.83
N ILE A 122 1.60 -12.38 -11.14
CA ILE A 122 2.67 -12.81 -12.05
C ILE A 122 3.78 -11.76 -12.13
N GLY A 123 3.43 -10.49 -12.37
CA GLY A 123 4.39 -9.38 -12.53
C GLY A 123 5.16 -9.06 -11.26
N TRP A 124 4.56 -9.28 -10.08
CA TRP A 124 5.22 -9.15 -8.80
C TRP A 124 6.32 -10.17 -8.58
N ASN A 125 6.26 -11.32 -9.27
CA ASN A 125 7.22 -12.40 -9.11
C ASN A 125 7.44 -12.72 -7.62
N LEU A 126 6.37 -13.09 -6.92
CA LEU A 126 6.36 -13.13 -5.46
C LEU A 126 7.44 -14.04 -4.86
N HIS A 127 8.18 -13.51 -3.90
CA HIS A 127 9.22 -14.20 -3.15
C HIS A 127 8.85 -14.36 -1.67
N SER A 128 9.45 -15.33 -0.99
CA SER A 128 9.37 -15.41 0.46
C SER A 128 9.94 -14.13 1.08
N ALA A 129 9.12 -13.44 1.88
CA ALA A 129 9.50 -12.16 2.50
C ALA A 129 10.82 -12.28 3.28
N ARG A 130 10.98 -13.36 4.04
CA ARG A 130 12.18 -13.60 4.87
C ARG A 130 13.47 -13.83 4.07
N LEU A 131 13.35 -14.29 2.82
CA LEU A 131 14.49 -14.52 1.93
C LEU A 131 14.78 -13.29 1.07
N ASN A 132 13.74 -12.56 0.69
CA ASN A 132 13.86 -11.34 -0.11
C ASN A 132 14.50 -10.19 0.71
N GLN A 133 13.92 -9.81 1.86
CA GLN A 133 14.50 -8.79 2.76
C GLN A 133 14.89 -9.41 4.12
N PRO A 134 15.96 -10.22 4.18
CA PRO A 134 16.36 -10.98 5.37
C PRO A 134 16.72 -10.09 6.57
N LEU A 135 17.15 -8.85 6.30
CA LEU A 135 17.44 -7.85 7.32
C LEU A 135 16.22 -7.42 8.13
N ARG A 136 15.02 -7.47 7.53
CA ARG A 136 13.77 -7.03 8.15
C ARG A 136 12.88 -8.21 8.54
N PHE A 137 12.77 -9.17 7.64
CA PHE A 137 11.80 -10.26 7.70
C PHE A 137 12.42 -11.61 8.10
N GLY A 138 13.75 -11.70 8.11
CA GLY A 138 14.51 -12.89 8.47
C GLY A 138 14.65 -13.14 9.98
N SER A 139 15.45 -14.14 10.33
CA SER A 139 15.69 -14.55 11.72
C SER A 139 16.69 -13.66 12.47
N PRO A 140 16.42 -13.27 13.74
CA PRO A 140 17.33 -12.52 14.62
C PRO A 140 18.71 -13.15 14.82
N THR A 141 18.85 -14.46 14.60
CA THR A 141 20.14 -15.17 14.69
C THR A 141 21.18 -14.67 13.68
N ASN A 142 20.74 -13.98 12.62
CA ASN A 142 21.62 -13.42 11.61
C ASN A 142 22.10 -12.01 11.96
N ALA A 143 21.61 -11.39 13.04
CA ALA A 143 21.87 -9.99 13.38
C ALA A 143 23.37 -9.64 13.47
N GLY A 144 24.23 -10.57 13.89
CA GLY A 144 25.68 -10.37 13.94
C GLY A 144 26.34 -10.27 12.55
N LEU A 145 25.99 -11.17 11.62
CA LEU A 145 26.42 -11.12 10.23
C LEU A 145 25.86 -9.87 9.53
N LEU A 146 24.59 -9.58 9.79
CA LEU A 146 23.87 -8.47 9.19
C LEU A 146 24.36 -7.10 9.67
N LYS A 147 24.87 -6.99 10.90
CA LYS A 147 25.56 -5.78 11.40
C LYS A 147 26.86 -5.52 10.63
N THR A 148 27.59 -6.55 10.23
CA THR A 148 28.79 -6.43 9.39
C THR A 148 28.45 -5.97 7.97
N PHE A 149 27.33 -6.42 7.41
CA PHE A 149 26.85 -5.97 6.09
C PHE A 149 26.23 -4.57 6.11
N ARG A 150 25.84 -4.04 7.27
CA ARG A 150 25.33 -2.67 7.40
C ARG A 150 26.35 -1.61 6.95
N ASP A 151 27.64 -1.86 7.14
CA ASP A 151 28.68 -0.93 6.67
C ASP A 151 28.80 -0.96 5.12
N TRP A 152 28.40 -2.10 4.52
CA TRP A 152 28.34 -2.31 3.07
C TRP A 152 27.02 -1.85 2.44
N SER A 153 25.96 -1.63 3.23
CA SER A 153 24.69 -1.10 2.74
C SER A 153 24.73 0.40 2.44
N SER A 154 25.82 1.08 2.83
CA SER A 154 26.17 2.38 2.25
C SER A 154 26.59 2.16 0.80
N GLY A 155 25.73 2.53 -0.16
CA GLY A 155 25.83 2.16 -1.58
C GLY A 155 27.24 2.27 -2.19
N ASP A 156 28.05 3.25 -1.78
CA ASP A 156 29.42 3.46 -2.24
C ASP A 156 30.38 2.27 -2.04
N THR A 157 30.28 1.53 -0.94
CA THR A 157 31.20 0.41 -0.67
C THR A 157 30.84 -0.81 -1.52
N LEU A 158 29.55 -1.09 -1.65
CA LEU A 158 29.05 -2.16 -2.51
C LEU A 158 29.35 -1.87 -3.99
N ILE A 159 29.10 -0.64 -4.45
CA ILE A 159 29.40 -0.21 -5.82
C ILE A 159 30.89 -0.43 -6.12
N ARG A 160 31.79 0.03 -5.24
CA ARG A 160 33.24 -0.17 -5.42
C ARG A 160 33.63 -1.64 -5.44
N GLY A 161 33.01 -2.47 -4.60
CA GLY A 161 33.24 -3.92 -4.56
C GLY A 161 32.86 -4.60 -5.88
N VAL A 162 31.65 -4.32 -6.38
CA VAL A 162 31.15 -4.84 -7.66
C VAL A 162 32.02 -4.38 -8.82
N GLN A 163 32.33 -3.08 -8.90
CA GLN A 163 33.20 -2.53 -9.94
C GLN A 163 34.61 -3.16 -9.92
N SER A 164 35.17 -3.41 -8.74
CA SER A 164 36.48 -4.07 -8.59
C SER A 164 36.47 -5.49 -9.15
N LEU A 165 35.40 -6.25 -8.89
CA LEU A 165 35.23 -7.61 -9.41
C LEU A 165 35.05 -7.61 -10.94
N LEU A 166 34.19 -6.74 -11.47
CA LEU A 166 33.95 -6.60 -12.91
C LEU A 166 35.22 -6.17 -13.66
N LYS A 167 35.99 -5.25 -13.08
CA LYS A 167 37.26 -4.79 -13.65
C LYS A 167 38.28 -5.94 -13.80
N LYS A 168 38.30 -6.90 -12.87
CA LYS A 168 39.19 -8.08 -12.95
C LYS A 168 38.91 -8.97 -14.16
N VAL A 169 37.69 -8.94 -14.70
CA VAL A 169 37.29 -9.70 -15.90
C VAL A 169 37.19 -8.80 -17.15
N GLY A 170 37.74 -7.59 -17.10
CA GLY A 170 37.78 -6.67 -18.24
C GLY A 170 36.49 -5.90 -18.50
N VAL A 171 35.51 -5.93 -17.57
CA VAL A 171 34.25 -5.19 -17.69
C VAL A 171 34.36 -3.85 -16.96
N ALA A 172 34.09 -2.75 -17.68
CA ALA A 172 34.03 -1.40 -17.12
C ALA A 172 32.57 -0.91 -17.10
N ILE A 173 32.08 -0.53 -15.92
CA ILE A 173 30.73 -0.01 -15.70
C ILE A 173 30.81 1.24 -14.82
N SER A 174 30.00 2.25 -15.09
CA SER A 174 29.98 3.48 -14.30
C SER A 174 29.42 3.23 -12.89
N SER A 175 29.72 4.11 -11.93
CA SER A 175 29.17 3.98 -10.57
C SER A 175 27.66 4.17 -10.56
N GLN A 176 27.13 5.02 -11.46
CA GLN A 176 25.69 5.22 -11.62
C GLN A 176 25.01 3.96 -12.18
N ASP A 177 25.57 3.34 -13.22
CA ASP A 177 24.99 2.13 -13.81
C ASP A 177 25.08 0.94 -12.83
N THR A 178 26.16 0.87 -12.06
CA THR A 178 26.31 -0.11 -10.97
C THR A 178 25.24 0.10 -9.91
N TRP A 179 25.02 1.35 -9.50
CA TRP A 179 23.98 1.68 -8.53
C TRP A 179 22.61 1.35 -9.07
N ASN A 180 22.28 1.75 -10.30
CA ASN A 180 21.00 1.45 -10.93
C ASN A 180 20.76 -0.07 -10.94
N ALA A 181 21.75 -0.86 -11.36
CA ALA A 181 21.63 -2.33 -11.38
C ALA A 181 21.41 -2.93 -9.99
N ILE A 182 22.08 -2.40 -8.95
CA ILE A 182 21.85 -2.85 -7.58
C ILE A 182 20.46 -2.44 -7.11
N ALA A 183 20.15 -1.14 -7.20
CA ALA A 183 18.98 -0.49 -6.64
C ALA A 183 17.65 -0.98 -7.25
N THR A 184 17.66 -1.43 -8.51
CA THR A 184 16.44 -1.91 -9.17
C THR A 184 16.21 -3.41 -9.02
N THR A 185 17.16 -4.18 -8.50
CA THR A 185 17.09 -5.66 -8.43
C THR A 185 17.05 -6.17 -7.00
N GLU A 186 16.82 -7.47 -6.83
CA GLU A 186 16.82 -8.15 -5.52
C GLU A 186 18.09 -7.93 -4.70
N VAL A 187 19.21 -7.52 -5.33
CA VAL A 187 20.45 -7.17 -4.62
C VAL A 187 20.20 -6.03 -3.63
N PHE A 188 19.35 -5.06 -3.99
CA PHE A 188 18.93 -4.00 -3.09
C PHE A 188 18.19 -4.56 -1.86
N ASP A 189 17.29 -5.51 -2.04
CA ASP A 189 16.51 -6.08 -0.94
C ASP A 189 17.35 -6.84 0.08
N LEU A 190 18.41 -7.50 -0.38
CA LEU A 190 19.33 -8.22 0.50
C LEU A 190 20.11 -7.30 1.44
N ILE A 191 20.38 -6.07 1.01
CA ILE A 191 21.22 -5.10 1.73
C ILE A 191 20.42 -3.99 2.39
N THR A 192 19.15 -3.85 2.04
CA THR A 192 18.33 -2.74 2.50
C THR A 192 17.95 -2.90 3.96
N VAL A 193 18.29 -1.87 4.73
CA VAL A 193 18.05 -1.81 6.16
C VAL A 193 16.85 -0.91 6.42
N TYR A 194 15.85 -1.44 7.10
CA TYR A 194 14.78 -0.62 7.68
C TYR A 194 15.23 -0.03 9.02
N ASN A 195 14.75 1.19 9.29
CA ASN A 195 15.06 1.98 10.48
C ASN A 195 15.11 1.16 11.80
N THR A 196 16.11 1.49 12.63
CA THR A 196 16.77 0.75 13.73
C THR A 196 15.93 0.38 14.96
N SER A 197 14.60 0.49 14.91
CA SER A 197 13.72 0.30 16.07
C SER A 197 12.85 -0.95 16.01
N VAL A 198 12.87 -1.69 14.90
CA VAL A 198 12.08 -2.92 14.71
C VAL A 198 13.02 -4.12 14.77
N VAL A 199 12.78 -4.99 15.75
CA VAL A 199 13.40 -6.32 15.83
C VAL A 199 12.97 -7.11 14.59
N GLN A 200 13.89 -7.87 14.00
CA GLN A 200 13.58 -8.71 12.85
C GLN A 200 12.32 -9.54 13.12
N LEU A 201 11.35 -9.47 12.19
CA LEU A 201 10.01 -9.99 12.41
C LEU A 201 9.96 -11.54 12.37
N ASN A 202 10.99 -12.17 11.81
CA ASN A 202 11.13 -13.63 11.68
C ASN A 202 9.88 -14.31 11.11
N TYR A 203 9.43 -13.82 9.96
CA TYR A 203 8.25 -14.38 9.29
C TYR A 203 8.46 -15.84 8.88
N PRO A 204 7.46 -16.71 9.06
CA PRO A 204 7.47 -18.06 8.49
C PRO A 204 7.26 -18.02 6.98
N SER A 205 7.47 -19.17 6.33
CA SER A 205 7.05 -19.35 4.93
C SER A 205 5.55 -19.10 4.78
N GLY A 206 5.15 -18.44 3.69
CA GLY A 206 3.76 -18.02 3.44
C GLY A 206 3.53 -16.53 3.58
N TYR A 207 4.46 -15.79 4.20
CA TYR A 207 4.57 -14.33 3.99
C TYR A 207 5.40 -14.08 2.73
N LEU A 208 4.81 -13.34 1.80
CA LEU A 208 5.32 -13.07 0.46
C LEU A 208 5.50 -11.57 0.23
N THR A 209 6.44 -11.20 -0.63
CA THR A 209 6.61 -9.82 -1.11
C THR A 209 6.99 -9.88 -2.58
N TRP A 210 6.85 -8.77 -3.31
CA TRP A 210 7.30 -8.69 -4.69
C TRP A 210 8.83 -8.76 -4.77
N SER A 211 9.35 -9.19 -5.93
CA SER A 211 10.78 -9.52 -6.08
C SER A 211 11.70 -8.32 -5.86
N ASP A 212 11.43 -7.19 -6.51
CA ASP A 212 12.30 -6.02 -6.47
C ASP A 212 11.56 -4.75 -6.95
N LEU A 213 12.30 -3.64 -7.03
CA LEU A 213 11.77 -2.37 -7.51
C LEU A 213 11.22 -2.46 -8.95
N THR A 214 11.72 -3.32 -9.83
CA THR A 214 11.13 -3.45 -11.18
C THR A 214 9.74 -4.07 -11.14
N ALA A 215 9.54 -5.04 -10.25
CA ALA A 215 8.23 -5.62 -9.98
C ALA A 215 7.27 -4.60 -9.36
N GLU A 216 7.76 -3.74 -8.44
CA GLU A 216 6.99 -2.61 -7.92
C GLU A 216 6.63 -1.62 -9.04
N GLN A 217 7.60 -1.23 -9.86
CA GLN A 217 7.39 -0.29 -10.96
C GLN A 217 6.33 -0.77 -11.94
N PHE A 218 6.37 -2.05 -12.32
CA PHE A 218 5.39 -2.64 -13.22
C PHE A 218 3.96 -2.53 -12.69
N ALA A 219 3.76 -2.85 -11.41
CA ALA A 219 2.42 -2.93 -10.83
C ALA A 219 1.91 -1.60 -10.25
N PHE A 220 2.80 -0.74 -9.74
CA PHE A 220 2.44 0.39 -8.88
C PHE A 220 2.77 1.76 -9.43
N LEU A 221 3.74 1.91 -10.34
CA LEU A 221 4.31 3.21 -10.68
C LEU A 221 4.18 3.55 -12.17
N HIS A 222 3.87 4.82 -12.45
CA HIS A 222 3.77 5.33 -13.80
C HIS A 222 5.11 5.92 -14.24
N TYR A 223 5.69 5.36 -15.32
CA TYR A 223 7.00 5.77 -15.83
C TYR A 223 7.12 7.30 -16.01
N GLY A 224 8.20 7.87 -15.47
CA GLY A 224 8.50 9.30 -15.57
C GLY A 224 7.64 10.20 -14.67
N ARG A 225 6.76 9.66 -13.83
CA ARG A 225 5.82 10.43 -12.99
C ARG A 225 6.04 10.28 -11.48
N TYR A 226 7.17 9.72 -11.06
CA TYR A 226 7.56 9.59 -9.66
C TYR A 226 9.04 9.90 -9.46
N ASP A 227 9.42 10.15 -8.21
CA ASP A 227 10.81 10.30 -7.76
C ASP A 227 11.40 8.90 -7.49
N VAL A 228 12.49 8.56 -8.17
CA VAL A 228 13.14 7.24 -8.03
C VAL A 228 13.63 7.00 -6.60
N GLY A 229 14.07 8.05 -5.90
CA GLY A 229 14.45 7.95 -4.48
C GLY A 229 13.27 7.64 -3.58
N LEU A 230 12.09 8.19 -3.89
CA LEU A 230 10.85 7.85 -3.20
C LEU A 230 10.43 6.39 -3.46
N ALA A 231 10.57 5.92 -4.70
CA ALA A 231 10.29 4.53 -5.04
C ALA A 231 11.25 3.56 -4.32
N LEU A 232 12.56 3.86 -4.29
CA LEU A 232 13.53 3.09 -3.50
C LEU A 232 13.22 3.11 -2.00
N ALA A 233 12.70 4.22 -1.47
CA ALA A 233 12.23 4.29 -0.09
C ALA A 233 10.96 3.43 0.12
N GLY A 234 10.07 3.36 -0.88
CA GLY A 234 8.93 2.44 -0.92
C GLY A 234 9.39 0.99 -0.82
N GLU A 235 10.26 0.57 -1.74
CA GLU A 235 10.88 -0.76 -1.76
C GLU A 235 11.53 -1.12 -0.42
N ALA A 236 12.33 -0.19 0.12
CA ALA A 236 13.01 -0.37 1.40
C ALA A 236 12.07 -0.51 2.60
N THR A 237 10.82 -0.11 2.44
CA THR A 237 9.83 -0.06 3.52
C THR A 237 8.60 -0.92 3.24
N LYS A 238 8.60 -1.68 2.14
CA LYS A 238 7.55 -2.61 1.74
C LYS A 238 7.12 -3.53 2.87
N GLN A 239 5.88 -3.99 2.84
CA GLN A 239 5.34 -4.95 3.79
C GLN A 239 4.87 -6.20 3.03
N PRO A 240 4.90 -7.39 3.67
CA PRO A 240 4.48 -8.61 3.00
C PRO A 240 2.96 -8.70 2.87
N VAL A 241 2.52 -9.61 2.00
CA VAL A 241 1.16 -10.17 1.92
C VAL A 241 1.26 -11.66 2.27
N THR A 242 0.22 -12.26 2.84
CA THR A 242 0.18 -13.70 3.12
C THR A 242 -0.48 -14.48 1.99
N VAL A 243 -0.17 -15.77 1.93
CA VAL A 243 -0.87 -16.71 1.03
C VAL A 243 -2.38 -16.75 1.35
N GLY A 244 -2.74 -16.71 2.63
CA GLY A 244 -4.13 -16.65 3.09
C GLY A 244 -4.84 -15.41 2.57
N GLU A 245 -4.21 -14.24 2.65
CA GLU A 245 -4.74 -12.99 2.08
C GLU A 245 -4.97 -13.11 0.56
N LEU A 246 -3.98 -13.57 -0.20
CA LEU A 246 -4.07 -13.70 -1.66
C LEU A 246 -5.19 -14.66 -2.12
N PHE A 247 -5.41 -15.75 -1.40
CA PHE A 247 -6.46 -16.71 -1.76
C PHE A 247 -7.86 -16.33 -1.27
N THR A 248 -7.96 -15.35 -0.37
CA THR A 248 -9.25 -14.98 0.23
C THR A 248 -9.73 -13.58 -0.13
N ILE A 249 -8.87 -12.75 -0.73
CA ILE A 249 -9.21 -11.38 -1.15
C ILE A 249 -10.45 -11.33 -2.06
N GLY A 250 -10.64 -12.32 -2.93
CA GLY A 250 -11.80 -12.41 -3.83
C GLY A 250 -13.11 -12.85 -3.17
N SER A 251 -13.12 -13.08 -1.86
CA SER A 251 -14.34 -13.48 -1.12
C SER A 251 -15.17 -12.28 -0.62
N SER A 252 -14.86 -11.06 -1.06
CA SER A 252 -15.66 -9.88 -0.74
C SER A 252 -17.10 -10.01 -1.24
N PRO A 253 -18.11 -9.50 -0.51
CA PRO A 253 -19.50 -9.50 -0.93
C PRO A 253 -19.71 -8.86 -2.31
N SER A 254 -20.65 -9.38 -3.08
CA SER A 254 -20.94 -8.88 -4.43
C SER A 254 -21.62 -7.51 -4.44
N GLU A 255 -22.19 -7.08 -3.32
CA GLU A 255 -22.86 -5.79 -3.17
C GLU A 255 -22.81 -5.32 -1.71
N THR A 256 -23.09 -4.04 -1.48
CA THR A 256 -23.19 -3.44 -0.15
C THR A 256 -24.46 -2.59 -0.03
N GLY A 257 -25.14 -2.72 1.11
CA GLY A 257 -26.28 -1.87 1.48
C GLY A 257 -25.86 -0.57 2.19
N PHE A 258 -24.59 -0.18 2.11
CA PHE A 258 -24.08 1.05 2.74
C PHE A 258 -24.82 2.29 2.24
N GLY A 259 -25.31 3.10 3.19
CA GLY A 259 -26.18 4.25 2.91
C GLY A 259 -25.48 5.61 2.82
N GLY A 260 -24.16 5.66 3.04
CA GLY A 260 -23.40 6.91 3.03
C GLY A 260 -22.79 7.24 1.66
N PRO A 261 -22.08 8.37 1.57
CA PRO A 261 -21.42 8.79 0.34
C PRO A 261 -20.18 7.93 0.07
N VAL A 262 -19.94 7.64 -1.22
CA VAL A 262 -18.85 6.78 -1.70
C VAL A 262 -18.04 7.52 -2.76
N PHE A 263 -16.72 7.52 -2.57
CA PHE A 263 -15.76 8.03 -3.55
C PHE A 263 -14.80 6.94 -3.98
N VAL A 264 -14.72 6.70 -5.28
CA VAL A 264 -13.74 5.80 -5.89
C VAL A 264 -12.74 6.64 -6.66
N ILE A 265 -11.46 6.55 -6.30
CA ILE A 265 -10.38 7.29 -6.98
C ILE A 265 -9.26 6.35 -7.40
N THR A 266 -8.98 6.25 -8.70
CA THR A 266 -7.90 5.42 -9.24
C THR A 266 -6.86 6.25 -9.96
N GLY A 267 -5.64 5.73 -10.10
CA GLY A 267 -4.69 6.33 -11.02
C GLY A 267 -5.07 6.04 -12.47
N GLU A 268 -4.82 6.99 -13.37
CA GLU A 268 -5.02 6.85 -14.83
C GLU A 268 -4.52 5.52 -15.41
N THR A 269 -3.33 5.08 -15.00
CA THR A 269 -2.73 3.82 -15.47
C THR A 269 -2.69 2.75 -14.37
N ASP A 270 -3.70 2.68 -13.52
CA ASP A 270 -3.80 1.65 -12.46
C ASP A 270 -3.83 0.24 -13.09
N LEU A 271 -2.76 -0.53 -12.90
CA LEU A 271 -2.67 -1.87 -13.45
C LEU A 271 -3.55 -2.88 -12.68
N PRO A 272 -3.54 -2.93 -11.33
CA PRO A 272 -4.30 -3.93 -10.58
C PRO A 272 -5.81 -3.88 -10.74
N PHE A 273 -6.39 -2.69 -10.93
CA PHE A 273 -7.84 -2.52 -11.00
C PHE A 273 -8.36 -2.00 -12.34
N CYS A 274 -7.47 -1.60 -13.26
CA CYS A 274 -7.88 -1.13 -14.60
C CYS A 274 -7.07 -1.75 -15.75
N GLY A 275 -6.06 -2.57 -15.48
CA GLY A 275 -5.24 -3.15 -16.54
C GLY A 275 -4.35 -2.14 -17.27
N GLY A 276 -4.12 -0.96 -16.68
CA GLY A 276 -3.22 0.06 -17.20
C GLY A 276 -3.90 1.21 -17.96
N ASP A 277 -5.22 1.16 -18.14
CA ASP A 277 -6.02 2.27 -18.67
C ASP A 277 -7.41 2.29 -18.02
N CYS A 278 -7.62 3.19 -17.05
CA CYS A 278 -8.88 3.28 -16.31
C CYS A 278 -10.05 3.89 -17.10
N PHE A 279 -9.82 4.46 -18.28
CA PHE A 279 -10.89 5.05 -19.09
C PHE A 279 -11.68 4.01 -19.88
N VAL A 280 -11.13 2.80 -20.09
CA VAL A 280 -11.74 1.76 -20.94
C VAL A 280 -12.75 0.94 -20.14
N ALA A 281 -13.92 1.51 -19.89
CA ALA A 281 -15.03 0.81 -19.28
C ALA A 281 -15.66 -0.25 -20.20
N SER A 282 -16.25 -1.26 -19.58
CA SER A 282 -17.19 -2.18 -20.21
C SER A 282 -18.61 -1.59 -20.15
N GLY A 283 -19.35 -1.67 -21.26
CA GLY A 283 -20.76 -1.24 -21.29
C GLY A 283 -20.96 0.27 -21.28
N ALA A 284 -21.84 0.76 -20.39
CA ALA A 284 -22.34 2.13 -20.40
C ALA A 284 -21.70 3.07 -19.36
N ALA A 285 -20.86 2.55 -18.47
CA ALA A 285 -20.17 3.36 -17.47
C ALA A 285 -19.13 4.29 -18.12
N ALA A 286 -18.87 5.44 -17.50
CA ALA A 286 -17.93 6.43 -18.04
C ALA A 286 -16.45 6.01 -17.91
N SER A 287 -16.15 5.07 -17.01
CA SER A 287 -14.80 4.56 -16.72
C SER A 287 -14.88 3.27 -15.88
N ILE A 288 -13.79 2.51 -15.79
CA ILE A 288 -13.71 1.29 -14.97
C ILE A 288 -14.06 1.56 -13.48
N PRO A 289 -13.52 2.60 -12.79
CA PRO A 289 -13.96 2.90 -11.42
C PRO A 289 -15.45 3.27 -11.31
N ALA A 290 -16.05 3.86 -12.37
CA ALA A 290 -17.47 4.20 -12.37
C ALA A 290 -18.39 2.96 -12.44
N GLU A 291 -17.91 1.82 -12.93
CA GLU A 291 -18.67 0.56 -12.91
C GLU A 291 -19.02 0.11 -11.49
N ALA A 292 -18.24 0.54 -10.49
CA ALA A 292 -18.46 0.15 -9.10
C ALA A 292 -19.75 0.73 -8.50
N GLU A 293 -20.39 1.74 -9.12
CA GLU A 293 -21.66 2.31 -8.66
C GLU A 293 -22.72 1.22 -8.46
N ALA A 294 -22.76 0.24 -9.36
CA ALA A 294 -23.72 -0.85 -9.31
C ALA A 294 -23.58 -1.75 -8.06
N LEU A 295 -22.44 -1.72 -7.36
CA LEU A 295 -22.23 -2.49 -6.14
C LEU A 295 -22.82 -1.81 -4.89
N PHE A 296 -23.10 -0.51 -4.93
CA PHE A 296 -23.54 0.29 -3.79
C PHE A 296 -25.04 0.60 -3.86
N LEU A 297 -25.87 -0.35 -3.44
CA LEU A 297 -27.32 -0.32 -3.66
C LEU A 297 -28.05 0.87 -3.02
N ASN A 298 -27.53 1.38 -1.90
CA ASN A 298 -28.18 2.42 -1.10
C ASN A 298 -27.33 3.68 -0.90
N ALA A 299 -26.19 3.81 -1.61
CA ALA A 299 -25.28 4.93 -1.39
C ALA A 299 -26.00 6.26 -1.62
N SER A 300 -25.83 7.20 -0.69
CA SER A 300 -26.45 8.53 -0.80
C SER A 300 -25.83 9.38 -1.91
N ALA A 301 -24.59 9.07 -2.28
CA ALA A 301 -23.88 9.60 -3.42
C ALA A 301 -22.78 8.61 -3.85
N PHE A 302 -22.52 8.52 -5.14
CA PHE A 302 -21.39 7.79 -5.70
C PHE A 302 -20.66 8.68 -6.69
N GLU A 303 -19.35 8.82 -6.54
CA GLU A 303 -18.49 9.52 -7.47
C GLU A 303 -17.24 8.70 -7.78
N ALA A 304 -16.88 8.65 -9.06
CA ALA A 304 -15.64 8.05 -9.53
C ALA A 304 -14.72 9.12 -10.13
N TYR A 305 -13.42 9.04 -9.83
CA TYR A 305 -12.42 9.96 -10.30
C TYR A 305 -11.15 9.24 -10.75
N ILE A 306 -10.59 9.69 -11.86
CA ILE A 306 -9.31 9.20 -12.38
C ILE A 306 -8.25 10.27 -12.14
N GLN A 307 -7.27 9.97 -11.31
CA GLN A 307 -6.14 10.84 -11.02
C GLN A 307 -5.14 10.80 -12.18
N PRO A 308 -4.89 11.94 -12.85
CA PRO A 308 -4.03 11.98 -14.03
C PRO A 308 -2.55 11.85 -13.65
N ASN A 309 -1.76 11.29 -14.57
CA ASN A 309 -0.32 11.08 -14.42
C ASN A 309 0.08 10.22 -13.19
N THR A 310 -0.80 9.30 -12.78
CA THR A 310 -0.52 8.38 -11.67
C THR A 310 -0.93 6.95 -12.03
N ALA A 311 -0.18 5.97 -11.54
CA ALA A 311 -0.59 4.57 -11.54
C ALA A 311 -1.24 4.21 -10.19
N HIS A 312 -1.22 2.93 -9.84
CA HIS A 312 -1.86 2.39 -8.66
C HIS A 312 -1.35 3.02 -7.36
N GLY A 313 -0.04 3.17 -7.17
CA GLY A 313 0.56 3.81 -5.99
C GLY A 313 0.42 5.34 -5.99
N ILE A 314 -0.81 5.87 -5.92
CA ILE A 314 -1.12 7.31 -6.06
C ILE A 314 -0.19 8.20 -5.22
N ASN A 315 0.04 7.84 -3.94
CA ASN A 315 0.89 8.59 -3.01
C ASN A 315 2.37 8.66 -3.41
N PHE A 316 2.83 7.85 -4.36
CA PHE A 316 4.23 7.81 -4.80
C PHE A 316 4.50 8.67 -6.04
N HIS A 317 3.48 9.34 -6.59
CA HIS A 317 3.60 10.12 -7.82
C HIS A 317 3.69 11.63 -7.57
N TYR A 318 4.33 12.38 -8.47
CA TYR A 318 4.45 13.84 -8.35
C TYR A 318 3.10 14.57 -8.19
N ASN A 319 2.02 13.98 -8.73
CA ASN A 319 0.68 14.55 -8.68
C ASN A 319 -0.15 14.08 -7.45
N ALA A 320 0.47 13.50 -6.42
CA ALA A 320 -0.21 12.99 -5.23
C ALA A 320 -0.98 14.10 -4.48
N THR A 321 -0.40 15.30 -4.34
CA THR A 321 -1.05 16.41 -3.62
C THR A 321 -2.37 16.84 -4.26
N ALA A 322 -2.48 16.77 -5.58
CA ALA A 322 -3.75 17.03 -6.27
C ALA A 322 -4.81 15.98 -5.93
N SER A 323 -4.44 14.69 -5.86
CA SER A 323 -5.41 13.66 -5.40
C SER A 323 -5.89 13.92 -3.97
N TYR A 324 -5.01 14.40 -3.09
CA TYR A 324 -5.41 14.74 -1.72
C TYR A 324 -6.42 15.88 -1.74
N GLN A 325 -6.19 16.93 -2.52
CA GLN A 325 -7.14 18.04 -2.65
C GLN A 325 -8.50 17.57 -3.20
N VAL A 326 -8.51 16.65 -4.18
CA VAL A 326 -9.74 16.06 -4.72
C VAL A 326 -10.51 15.34 -3.62
N VAL A 327 -9.84 14.48 -2.84
CA VAL A 327 -10.44 13.78 -1.70
C VAL A 327 -10.98 14.78 -0.65
N GLN A 328 -10.20 15.80 -0.27
CA GLN A 328 -10.63 16.80 0.71
C GLN A 328 -11.84 17.61 0.24
N ASN A 329 -11.87 17.99 -1.04
CA ASN A 329 -13.01 18.71 -1.64
C ASN A 329 -14.27 17.84 -1.62
N TRP A 330 -14.14 16.56 -1.97
CA TRP A 330 -15.23 15.61 -1.94
C TRP A 330 -15.77 15.41 -0.52
N LEU A 331 -14.89 15.23 0.47
CA LEU A 331 -15.29 15.14 1.87
C LEU A 331 -16.05 16.39 2.31
N GLY A 332 -15.61 17.58 1.92
CA GLY A 332 -16.30 18.84 2.20
C GLY A 332 -17.70 18.92 1.58
N ALA A 333 -17.84 18.51 0.32
CA ALA A 333 -19.10 18.53 -0.41
C ALA A 333 -20.16 17.59 0.18
N HIS A 334 -19.73 16.47 0.79
CA HIS A 334 -20.62 15.44 1.33
C HIS A 334 -20.82 15.52 2.85
N GLY A 335 -20.56 16.68 3.46
CA GLY A 335 -20.78 16.90 4.89
C GLY A 335 -19.85 16.09 5.80
N LEU A 336 -18.71 15.66 5.26
CA LEU A 336 -17.64 14.93 5.93
C LEU A 336 -16.42 15.82 6.20
N ALA A 337 -16.56 17.15 6.12
CA ALA A 337 -15.58 18.13 6.63
C ALA A 337 -15.30 17.93 8.13
N ALA A 338 -14.06 18.20 8.55
CA ALA A 338 -13.65 18.21 9.95
C ALA A 338 -14.17 19.44 10.73
#